data_AF-A0A8S0QDJ0-F1
#
_entry.id   AF-A0A8S0QDJ0-F1
#
_cell.length_a   1.000
_cell.length_b   1.000
_cell.length_c   1.000
_cell.angle_alpha   90.00
_cell.angle_beta   90.00
_cell.angle_gamma   90.00
#
_symmetry.space_group_name_H-M   'P 1'
#
loop_
_entity.id
_entity.type
_entity.pdbx_description
1 polymer ?
#
loop_
_entity_poly.entity_id
_entity_poly.type
_entity_poly.pdbx_seq_one_letter_code
_entity_poly.pdbx_strand_id
1 'polypeptide(L)'
;MVRIICNANMMLNCGDYAAFTNTPLEFDGSDSGAHLDEAVSWGKIRGSAESIKVHCDATIAFPLLVAETFAVKAKSSVETTPWV
;
A
#
# COMPACT_ATOMS: atom_id res chain seq x y z
N MET A 1 -6.05 -6.00 -6.52
CA MET A 1 -5.23 -5.76 -5.31
C MET A 1 -6.06 -5.98 -4.04
N VAL A 2 -7.26 -5.39 -3.96
CA VAL A 2 -8.16 -5.48 -2.81
C VAL A 2 -8.63 -6.92 -2.49
N ARG A 3 -8.74 -7.82 -3.48
CA ARG A 3 -9.14 -9.23 -3.22
C ARG A 3 -8.21 -10.04 -2.32
N ILE A 4 -7.12 -10.61 -2.83
CA ILE A 4 -6.42 -11.72 -2.13
C ILE A 4 -5.70 -11.19 -0.88
N ILE A 5 -4.97 -10.08 -1.01
CA ILE A 5 -4.14 -9.53 0.08
C ILE A 5 -5.01 -8.97 1.21
N CYS A 6 -6.00 -8.14 0.89
CA CYS A 6 -6.83 -7.54 1.94
C CYS A 6 -7.78 -8.55 2.58
N ASN A 7 -8.30 -9.55 1.83
CA ASN A 7 -9.08 -10.63 2.45
C ASN A 7 -8.23 -11.47 3.42
N ALA A 8 -6.95 -11.70 3.12
CA ALA A 8 -6.04 -12.37 4.06
C ALA A 8 -5.81 -11.52 5.32
N ASN A 9 -5.55 -10.22 5.15
CA ASN A 9 -5.34 -9.30 6.26
C ASN A 9 -6.60 -9.11 7.13
N MET A 10 -7.79 -9.23 6.56
CA MET A 10 -9.06 -9.19 7.30
C MET A 10 -9.13 -10.25 8.42
N MET A 11 -8.54 -11.43 8.20
CA MET A 11 -8.50 -12.50 9.20
C MET A 11 -7.52 -12.22 10.35
N LEU A 12 -6.66 -11.20 10.20
CA LEU A 12 -5.64 -10.79 11.16
C LEU A 12 -5.93 -9.41 11.76
N ASN A 13 -7.21 -9.00 11.80
CA ASN A 13 -7.68 -7.68 12.27
C ASN A 13 -7.27 -6.48 11.38
N CYS A 14 -6.86 -6.73 10.14
CA CYS A 14 -6.34 -5.75 9.18
C CYS A 14 -5.05 -5.04 9.64
N GLY A 15 -4.20 -4.69 8.66
CA GLY A 15 -3.00 -3.89 8.95
C GLY A 15 -3.32 -2.44 9.28
N ASP A 16 -2.43 -1.78 10.03
CA ASP A 16 -2.56 -0.36 10.40
C ASP A 16 -2.23 0.60 9.24
N TYR A 17 -1.60 0.11 8.17
CA TYR A 17 -1.23 0.90 7.00
C TYR A 17 -1.61 0.18 5.71
N ALA A 18 -2.09 0.93 4.72
CA ALA A 18 -2.37 0.39 3.39
C ALA A 18 -2.07 1.39 2.28
N ALA A 19 -1.11 1.08 1.42
CA ALA A 19 -0.78 1.89 0.25
C ALA A 19 -1.13 1.13 -1.03
N PHE A 20 -1.88 1.77 -1.92
CA PHE A 20 -2.25 1.23 -3.23
C PHE A 20 -1.69 2.12 -4.33
N THR A 21 -1.18 1.49 -5.38
CA THR A 21 -0.78 2.18 -6.61
C THR A 21 -1.44 1.46 -7.77
N ASN A 22 -2.36 2.14 -8.44
CA ASN A 22 -3.10 1.57 -9.55
C ASN A 22 -3.58 2.68 -10.51
N THR A 23 -3.99 2.26 -11.71
CA THR A 23 -4.53 3.12 -12.76
C THR A 23 -6.07 3.09 -12.89
N PRO A 24 -6.80 2.00 -12.52
CA PRO A 24 -8.24 1.98 -12.67
C PRO A 24 -8.94 3.02 -11.79
N LEU A 25 -10.04 3.55 -12.32
CA LEU A 25 -10.91 4.54 -11.68
C LEU A 25 -12.16 3.88 -11.14
N GLU A 26 -12.84 4.54 -10.21
CA GLU A 26 -14.00 4.00 -9.47
C GLU A 26 -15.28 3.92 -10.30
N PHE A 27 -15.33 4.57 -11.47
CA PHE A 27 -16.53 4.67 -12.29
C PHE A 27 -17.03 3.30 -12.78
N ASP A 28 -16.13 2.31 -12.89
CA ASP A 28 -16.43 1.00 -13.44
C ASP A 28 -16.99 0.01 -12.41
N GLY A 29 -17.03 0.40 -11.12
CA GLY A 29 -17.49 -0.45 -10.02
C GLY A 29 -16.64 -1.72 -9.82
N SER A 30 -15.41 -1.73 -10.32
CA SER A 30 -14.50 -2.88 -10.18
C SER A 30 -13.79 -2.88 -8.83
N ASP A 31 -13.58 -4.06 -8.25
CA ASP A 31 -12.75 -4.22 -7.02
C ASP A 31 -11.28 -3.79 -7.25
N SER A 32 -10.84 -3.72 -8.51
CA SER A 32 -9.51 -3.22 -8.87
C SER A 32 -9.42 -1.70 -8.85
N GLY A 33 -10.52 -1.01 -9.17
CA GLY A 33 -10.65 0.44 -9.16
C GLY A 33 -11.30 1.01 -7.90
N ALA A 34 -11.84 0.17 -7.01
CA ALA A 34 -12.51 0.55 -5.78
C ALA A 34 -11.77 1.63 -4.96
N HIS A 35 -12.54 2.50 -4.31
CA HIS A 35 -11.99 3.46 -3.35
C HIS A 35 -11.55 2.74 -2.07
N LEU A 36 -10.63 3.35 -1.32
CA LEU A 36 -10.18 2.83 -0.03
C LEU A 36 -11.34 2.69 0.96
N ASP A 37 -12.28 3.63 0.93
CA ASP A 37 -13.46 3.62 1.79
C ASP A 37 -14.36 2.40 1.54
N GLU A 38 -14.37 1.88 0.31
CA GLU A 38 -15.07 0.63 0.02
C GLU A 38 -14.38 -0.53 0.72
N ALA A 39 -13.05 -0.63 0.64
CA ALA A 39 -12.32 -1.67 1.37
C ALA A 39 -12.49 -1.55 2.90
N VAL A 40 -12.64 -0.33 3.44
CA VAL A 40 -12.97 -0.10 4.86
C VAL A 40 -14.39 -0.55 5.20
N SER A 41 -15.38 -0.29 4.33
CA SER A 41 -16.78 -0.67 4.59
C SER A 41 -16.98 -2.19 4.65
N TRP A 42 -16.18 -2.94 3.89
CA TRP A 42 -16.13 -4.40 3.95
C TRP A 42 -15.28 -4.95 5.10
N GLY A 43 -14.64 -4.08 5.88
CA GLY A 43 -13.71 -4.49 6.95
C GLY A 43 -12.42 -5.13 6.43
N LYS A 44 -12.06 -4.94 5.15
CA LYS A 44 -10.79 -5.43 4.57
C LYS A 44 -9.60 -4.54 4.95
N ILE A 45 -9.87 -3.28 5.29
CA ILE A 45 -8.93 -2.32 5.87
C ILE A 45 -9.54 -1.84 7.20
N ARG A 46 -8.70 -1.62 8.21
CA ARG A 46 -9.14 -1.12 9.51
C ARG A 46 -9.59 0.33 9.36
N GLY A 47 -10.72 0.71 9.97
CA GLY A 47 -11.20 2.11 9.91
C GLY A 47 -10.25 3.14 10.53
N SER A 48 -9.32 2.72 11.38
CA SER A 48 -8.26 3.55 11.95
C SER A 48 -6.92 3.45 11.20
N ALA A 49 -6.85 2.71 10.09
CA ALA A 49 -5.62 2.55 9.33
C ALA A 49 -5.32 3.80 8.50
N GLU A 50 -4.04 4.15 8.41
CA GLU A 50 -3.59 5.16 7.46
C GLU A 50 -3.52 4.52 6.06
N SER A 51 -4.44 4.92 5.19
CA SER A 51 -4.55 4.36 3.85
C SER A 51 -4.45 5.42 2.76
N ILE A 52 -3.74 5.11 1.68
CA ILE A 52 -3.58 6.01 0.53
C ILE A 52 -3.59 5.26 -0.79
N LYS A 53 -4.20 5.89 -1.81
CA LYS A 53 -4.31 5.38 -3.18
C LYS A 53 -3.66 6.38 -4.11
N VAL A 54 -2.63 5.92 -4.81
CA VAL A 54 -1.89 6.70 -5.81
C VAL A 54 -2.38 6.27 -7.18
N HIS A 55 -3.05 7.19 -7.87
CA HIS A 55 -3.50 7.00 -9.25
C HIS A 55 -2.32 7.17 -10.21
N CYS A 56 -1.52 6.12 -10.38
CA CYS A 56 -0.34 6.12 -11.23
C CYS A 56 0.02 4.69 -11.65
N ASP A 57 0.76 4.55 -12.75
CA ASP A 57 1.34 3.27 -13.14
C ASP A 57 2.45 2.88 -12.16
N ALA A 58 2.47 1.60 -11.78
CA ALA A 58 3.46 1.07 -10.84
C ALA A 58 4.89 1.24 -11.35
N THR A 59 5.13 1.16 -12.66
CA THR A 59 6.48 1.32 -13.23
C THR A 59 7.05 2.72 -13.05
N ILE A 60 6.18 3.73 -12.87
CA ILE A 60 6.57 5.12 -12.62
C ILE A 60 6.67 5.38 -11.11
N ALA A 61 5.62 5.04 -10.37
CA ALA A 61 5.53 5.37 -8.95
C ALA A 61 6.42 4.48 -8.07
N PHE A 62 6.55 3.18 -8.39
CA PHE A 62 7.28 2.24 -7.53
C PHE A 62 8.77 2.55 -7.39
N PRO A 63 9.53 2.89 -8.47
CA PRO A 63 10.93 3.28 -8.32
C PRO A 63 11.13 4.51 -7.44
N LEU A 64 10.24 5.51 -7.54
CA LEU A 64 10.28 6.73 -6.73
C LEU A 64 9.99 6.43 -5.26
N LEU A 65 8.95 5.61 -4.99
CA LEU A 65 8.63 5.16 -3.64
C LEU A 65 9.81 4.42 -3.00
N VAL A 66 10.44 3.51 -3.74
CA VAL A 66 11.61 2.76 -3.24
C VAL A 66 12.79 3.69 -2.99
N ALA A 67 13.04 4.65 -3.87
CA ALA A 67 14.15 5.60 -3.74
C ALA A 67 14.07 6.43 -2.44
N GLU A 68 12.89 6.92 -2.09
CA GLU A 68 12.69 7.79 -0.91
C GLU A 68 12.44 7.02 0.40
N THR A 69 11.97 5.76 0.34
CA THR A 69 11.62 4.99 1.55
C THR A 69 12.63 3.89 1.84
N PHE A 70 12.60 2.81 1.07
CA PHE A 70 13.39 1.60 1.32
C PHE A 70 14.89 1.83 1.09
N ALA A 71 15.27 2.57 0.05
CA ALA A 71 16.68 2.82 -0.27
C ALA A 71 17.35 3.76 0.76
N VAL A 72 16.64 4.80 1.22
CA VAL A 72 17.12 5.68 2.30
C VAL A 72 17.36 4.89 3.58
N LYS A 73 16.39 4.05 3.98
CA LYS A 73 16.51 3.19 5.15
C LYS A 73 17.69 2.22 5.02
N ALA A 74 17.88 1.60 3.85
CA ALA A 74 18.99 0.68 3.61
C ALA A 74 20.36 1.37 3.78
N LYS A 75 20.55 2.58 3.25
CA LYS A 75 21.80 3.35 3.40
C LYS A 75 22.10 3.69 4.86
N SER A 76 21.08 4.14 5.60
CA SER A 76 21.24 4.48 7.03
C SER A 76 21.67 3.28 7.88
N SER A 77 21.17 2.08 7.57
CA SER A 77 21.56 0.86 8.28
C SER A 77 23.02 0.47 8.02
N VAL A 78 23.54 0.71 6.82
CA VAL A 78 24.93 0.38 6.44
C VAL A 78 25.93 1.32 7.11
N GLU A 79 25.63 2.62 7.22
CA GLU A 79 26.46 3.57 7.97
C GLU A 79 26.56 3.25 9.47
N THR A 80 25.58 2.52 10.02
CA THR A 80 25.52 2.17 11.45
C THR A 80 26.37 0.94 11.81
N THR A 81 26.85 0.15 10.84
CA THR A 81 27.77 -0.99 11.08
C THR A 81 29.18 -0.71 10.55
N PRO A 82 30.02 0.06 11.27
CA PRO A 82 31.35 0.44 10.80
C PRO A 82 32.47 -0.58 11.06
N TRP A 83 32.19 -1.77 11.60
CA TRP A 83 33.22 -2.73 12.03
C TRP A 83 33.05 -4.17 11.52
N VAL A 84 32.58 -4.32 10.28
CA VAL A 84 32.92 -5.49 9.44
C VAL A 84 33.76 -4.98 8.27
#